data_AF-A0AA41VH25-F1
#
_entry.id   AF-A0AA41VH25-F1
#
_cell.length_a   1.000
_cell.length_b   1.000
_cell.length_c   1.000
_cell.angle_alpha   90.00
_cell.angle_beta   90.00
_cell.angle_gamma   90.00
#
_symmetry.space_group_name_H-M   'P 1'
#
loop_
_entity.id
_entity.type
_entity.pdbx_description
1 polymer ?
#
loop_
_entity_poly.entity_id
_entity_poly.type
_entity_poly.pdbx_seq_one_letter_code
_entity_poly.pdbx_strand_id
1 'polypeptide(L)'
;MSTNWSTIETRLHKFRDLRAEQKKGRLNRLLKRDAAMLKRQLYHLQTYLECVTLGIPTICLIDTNCDPDLADISIPANDDAIASIRLILNKLVFAICEGRSSYIPNR
;
A
#
# COMPACT_ATOMS: atom_id res chain seq x y z
N MET A 1 4.37 17.82 -6.24
CA MET A 1 4.41 17.29 -4.87
C MET A 1 5.63 16.42 -4.76
N SER A 2 6.64 16.86 -4.03
CA SER A 2 7.88 16.13 -3.80
C SER A 2 7.59 15.01 -2.79
N THR A 3 7.67 13.77 -3.23
CA THR A 3 7.59 12.58 -2.38
C THR A 3 8.63 12.67 -1.27
N ASN A 4 8.23 12.36 -0.04
CA ASN A 4 9.06 12.47 1.15
C ASN A 4 10.26 11.49 1.07
N TRP A 5 11.44 11.97 0.64
CA TRP A 5 12.61 11.14 0.33
C TRP A 5 13.11 10.35 1.55
N SER A 6 13.06 10.93 2.75
CA SER A 6 13.43 10.22 3.98
C SER A 6 12.54 9.02 4.28
N THR A 7 11.25 9.11 3.92
CA THR A 7 10.30 8.02 4.08
C THR A 7 10.55 6.90 3.06
N ILE A 8 10.87 7.27 1.81
CA ILE A 8 11.25 6.30 0.76
C ILE A 8 12.56 5.59 1.14
N GLU A 9 13.56 6.32 1.62
CA GLU A 9 14.85 5.78 2.05
C GLU A 9 14.69 4.76 3.18
N THR A 10 13.90 5.08 4.21
CA THR A 10 13.59 4.17 5.31
C THR A 10 12.93 2.89 4.81
N ARG A 11 12.01 3.00 3.85
CA ARG A 11 11.33 1.83 3.24
C ARG A 11 12.26 1.00 2.37
N LEU A 12 13.17 1.63 1.64
CA LEU A 12 14.19 0.94 0.85
C LEU A 12 15.14 0.13 1.74
N HIS A 13 15.56 0.68 2.88
CA HIS A 13 16.33 -0.07 3.88
C HIS A 13 15.55 -1.29 4.38
N LYS A 14 14.32 -1.08 4.86
CA LYS A 14 13.45 -2.16 5.34
C LYS A 14 13.21 -3.25 4.29
N PHE A 15 12.99 -2.85 3.04
CA PHE A 15 12.81 -3.77 1.92
C PHE A 15 14.06 -4.60 1.65
N ARG A 16 15.25 -3.97 1.63
CA ARG A 16 16.53 -4.67 1.47
C ARG A 16 16.77 -5.70 2.56
N ASP A 17 16.52 -5.34 3.81
CA ASP A 17 16.69 -6.22 4.96
C ASP A 17 15.77 -7.44 4.89
N LEU A 18 14.47 -7.21 4.67
CA LEU A 18 13.48 -8.29 4.55
C LEU A 18 13.81 -9.24 3.38
N ARG A 19 14.25 -8.68 2.24
CA ARG A 19 14.63 -9.46 1.07
C ARG A 19 15.92 -10.27 1.31
N ALA A 20 16.89 -9.72 2.02
CA ALA A 20 18.10 -10.44 2.41
C ALA A 20 17.78 -11.61 3.35
N GLU A 21 16.92 -11.39 4.34
CA GLU A 21 16.47 -12.43 5.26
C GLU A 21 15.67 -13.55 4.57
N GLN A 22 14.88 -13.20 3.55
CA GLN A 22 14.21 -14.17 2.68
C GLN A 22 15.22 -15.01 1.89
N LYS A 23 16.23 -14.38 1.29
CA LYS A 23 17.27 -15.07 0.50
C LYS A 23 18.14 -16.00 1.34
N LYS A 24 18.39 -15.66 2.61
CA LYS A 24 19.11 -16.51 3.58
C LYS A 24 18.30 -17.73 4.04
N GLY A 25 17.04 -17.88 3.61
CA GLY A 25 16.18 -18.99 4.00
C GLY A 25 15.65 -18.89 5.43
N ARG A 26 15.73 -17.71 6.08
CA ARG A 26 15.25 -17.53 7.47
C ARG A 26 13.77 -17.82 7.61
N LEU A 27 12.96 -17.57 6.58
CA LEU A 27 11.52 -17.86 6.60
C LEU A 27 11.19 -19.34 6.82
N ASN A 28 12.08 -20.26 6.44
CA ASN A 28 11.84 -21.70 6.63
C ASN A 28 12.02 -22.14 8.09
N ARG A 29 12.65 -21.30 8.93
CA ARG A 29 12.86 -21.53 10.36
C ARG A 29 11.77 -20.89 11.23
N LEU A 30 10.89 -20.10 10.63
CA LEU A 30 9.81 -19.41 11.33
C LEU A 30 8.54 -20.25 11.39
N LEU A 31 7.68 -19.94 12.35
CA LEU A 31 6.30 -20.44 12.36
C LEU A 31 5.58 -19.97 11.09
N LYS A 32 4.65 -20.80 10.58
CA LYS A 32 3.89 -20.49 9.36
C LYS A 32 3.23 -19.11 9.38
N ARG A 33 2.74 -18.69 10.56
CA ARG A 33 2.10 -17.38 10.76
C ARG A 33 3.08 -16.23 10.54
N ASP A 34 4.24 -16.28 11.19
CA ASP A 34 5.26 -15.22 11.09
C ASP A 34 5.85 -15.15 9.68
N ALA A 35 6.08 -16.32 9.06
CA ALA A 35 6.52 -16.39 7.67
C ALA A 35 5.49 -15.77 6.71
N ALA A 36 4.19 -16.00 6.94
CA ALA A 36 3.13 -15.40 6.14
C ALA A 36 3.06 -13.88 6.34
N MET A 37 3.20 -13.40 7.58
CA MET A 37 3.22 -11.98 7.90
C MET A 37 4.38 -11.26 7.19
N LEU A 38 5.60 -11.81 7.27
CA LEU A 38 6.77 -11.23 6.61
C LEU A 38 6.66 -11.24 5.08
N LYS A 39 6.11 -12.32 4.50
CA LYS A 39 5.83 -12.38 3.05
C LYS A 39 4.85 -11.29 2.63
N ARG A 40 3.77 -11.11 3.38
CA ARG A 40 2.77 -10.08 3.12
C ARG A 40 3.40 -8.68 3.20
N GLN A 41 4.21 -8.44 4.21
CA GLN A 41 4.91 -7.16 4.37
C GLN A 41 5.89 -6.86 3.23
N LEU A 42 6.67 -7.87 2.79
CA LEU A 42 7.59 -7.73 1.67
C LEU A 42 6.84 -7.44 0.37
N TYR A 43 5.71 -8.12 0.13
CA TYR A 43 4.85 -7.88 -1.02
C TYR A 43 4.33 -6.43 -1.05
N HIS A 44 3.78 -5.94 0.06
CA HIS A 44 3.26 -4.56 0.13
C HIS A 44 4.36 -3.51 -0.11
N LEU A 45 5.55 -3.69 0.47
CA LEU A 45 6.68 -2.79 0.23
C LEU A 45 7.14 -2.82 -1.23
N GLN A 46 7.17 -3.99 -1.85
CA GLN A 46 7.54 -4.13 -3.25
C GLN A 46 6.55 -3.39 -4.16
N THR A 47 5.25 -3.63 -3.99
CA THR A 47 4.21 -2.97 -4.79
C THR A 47 4.24 -1.46 -4.64
N TYR A 48 4.40 -0.96 -3.41
CA TYR A 48 4.51 0.47 -3.16
C TYR A 48 5.72 1.08 -3.88
N LEU A 49 6.90 0.47 -3.76
CA LEU A 49 8.12 0.98 -4.41
C LEU A 49 8.04 0.93 -5.94
N GLU A 50 7.37 -0.08 -6.51
CA GLU A 50 7.10 -0.15 -7.94
C GLU A 50 6.20 1.01 -8.39
N CYS A 51 5.11 1.30 -7.68
CA CYS A 51 4.26 2.45 -7.95
C CYS A 51 5.05 3.78 -7.91
N VAL A 52 5.85 3.98 -6.87
CA VAL A 52 6.70 5.18 -6.73
C VAL A 52 7.69 5.30 -7.89
N THR A 53 8.33 4.20 -8.27
CA THR A 53 9.32 4.18 -9.36
C THR A 53 8.68 4.50 -10.72
N LEU A 54 7.44 4.04 -10.94
CA LEU A 54 6.67 4.29 -12.15
C LEU A 54 5.91 5.63 -12.14
N GLY A 55 5.95 6.38 -11.03
CA GLY A 55 5.18 7.61 -10.87
C GLY A 55 3.66 7.39 -10.84
N ILE A 56 3.23 6.19 -10.43
CA ILE A 56 1.81 5.84 -10.31
C ILE A 56 1.30 6.37 -8.96
N PRO A 57 0.28 7.25 -8.95
CA PRO A 57 -0.29 7.76 -7.71
C PRO A 57 -0.99 6.66 -6.93
N THR A 58 -0.77 6.65 -5.62
CA THR A 58 -1.25 5.64 -4.68
C THR A 58 -2.30 6.23 -3.73
N ILE A 59 -3.40 5.49 -3.53
CA ILE A 59 -4.44 5.81 -2.55
C ILE A 59 -4.50 4.65 -1.55
N CYS A 60 -4.41 4.92 -0.25
CA CYS A 60 -4.46 3.87 0.78
C CYS A 60 -5.44 4.21 1.91
N LEU A 61 -6.04 3.16 2.47
CA LEU A 61 -6.75 3.23 3.75
C LEU A 61 -5.71 3.15 4.87
N ILE A 62 -5.79 4.06 5.84
CA ILE A 62 -4.82 4.17 6.92
C ILE A 62 -5.56 4.19 8.26
N ASP A 63 -5.29 3.19 9.10
CA ASP A 63 -5.73 3.16 10.50
C ASP A 63 -4.64 3.77 11.41
N THR A 64 -4.96 3.95 12.69
CA THR A 64 -4.12 4.51 13.76
C THR A 64 -2.75 3.87 13.95
N ASN A 65 -2.55 2.64 13.44
CA ASN A 65 -1.30 1.90 13.52
C ASN A 65 -0.46 1.95 12.22
N CYS A 66 -0.93 2.67 11.20
CA CYS A 66 -0.28 2.79 9.90
C CYS A 66 0.36 4.17 9.73
N ASP A 67 1.53 4.21 9.09
CA ASP A 67 2.25 5.46 8.79
C ASP A 67 1.52 6.25 7.68
N PRO A 68 1.03 7.48 7.92
CA PRO A 68 0.23 8.24 6.96
C PRO A 68 0.99 8.63 5.69
N ASP A 69 2.32 8.62 5.73
CA ASP A 69 3.18 8.89 4.57
C ASP A 69 3.26 7.68 3.61
N LEU A 70 2.46 6.63 3.82
CA LEU A 70 2.43 5.40 3.02
C LEU A 70 1.79 5.55 1.64
N ALA A 71 1.08 6.64 1.37
CA ALA A 71 0.42 6.87 0.09
C ALA A 71 0.45 8.35 -0.30
N ASP A 72 0.22 8.62 -1.59
CA ASP A 72 0.05 9.99 -2.09
C ASP A 72 -1.26 10.60 -1.59
N ILE A 73 -2.29 9.76 -1.47
CA ILE A 73 -3.58 10.12 -0.89
C ILE A 73 -3.94 9.11 0.19
N SER A 74 -3.97 9.58 1.43
CA SER A 74 -4.27 8.78 2.61
C SER A 74 -5.72 9.01 3.05
N ILE A 75 -6.50 7.93 3.14
CA ILE A 75 -7.89 7.95 3.64
C ILE A 75 -7.88 7.35 5.05
N PRO A 76 -8.07 8.17 6.11
CA PRO A 76 -8.14 7.64 7.47
C PRO A 76 -9.38 6.76 7.62
N ALA A 77 -9.18 5.50 7.99
CA ALA A 77 -10.24 4.50 8.04
C ALA A 77 -9.84 3.30 8.90
N ASN A 78 -10.82 2.65 9.51
CA ASN A 78 -10.63 1.33 10.12
C ASN A 78 -10.54 0.28 9.00
N ASP A 79 -9.38 -0.35 8.85
CA ASP A 79 -9.10 -1.37 7.84
C ASP A 79 -9.36 -2.82 8.32
N ASP A 80 -9.71 -3.00 9.59
CA ASP A 80 -10.16 -4.27 10.17
C ASP A 80 -11.67 -4.50 9.98
N ALA A 81 -12.46 -3.43 9.95
CA ALA A 81 -13.92 -3.51 9.93
C ALA A 81 -14.47 -3.65 8.50
N ILE A 82 -15.11 -4.78 8.20
CA ILE A 82 -15.79 -5.05 6.93
C ILE A 82 -16.78 -3.92 6.56
N ALA A 83 -17.51 -3.39 7.55
CA ALA A 83 -18.45 -2.29 7.31
C ALA A 83 -17.76 -1.01 6.83
N SER A 84 -16.62 -0.65 7.42
CA SER A 84 -15.78 0.50 7.04
C SER A 84 -15.24 0.33 5.62
N ILE A 85 -14.63 -0.83 5.34
CA ILE A 85 -14.09 -1.14 4.02
C ILE A 85 -15.19 -1.08 2.95
N ARG A 86 -16.36 -1.71 3.19
CA ARG A 86 -17.48 -1.70 2.24
C ARG A 86 -18.00 -0.30 1.98
N LEU A 87 -18.13 0.53 3.02
CA LEU A 87 -18.60 1.90 2.89
C LEU A 87 -17.67 2.70 1.97
N ILE A 88 -16.36 2.64 2.23
CA ILE A 88 -15.38 3.42 1.47
C ILE A 88 -15.29 2.92 0.04
N LEU A 89 -15.21 1.61 -0.18
CA LEU A 89 -15.17 1.03 -1.52
C LEU A 89 -16.43 1.37 -2.33
N ASN A 90 -17.61 1.28 -1.73
CA ASN A 90 -18.85 1.64 -2.42
C ASN A 90 -18.85 3.10 -2.84
N LYS A 91 -18.36 4.00 -1.98
CA LYS A 91 -18.29 5.44 -2.31
C LYS A 91 -17.28 5.73 -3.41
N LEU A 92 -16.12 5.06 -3.39
CA LEU A 92 -15.11 5.15 -4.45
C LEU A 92 -15.65 4.63 -5.78
N VAL A 93 -16.27 3.45 -5.79
CA VAL A 93 -16.88 2.86 -7.00
C VAL A 93 -17.96 3.78 -7.57
N PHE A 94 -18.81 4.35 -6.73
CA PHE A 94 -19.83 5.30 -7.15
C PHE A 94 -19.21 6.52 -7.85
N ALA A 95 -18.20 7.16 -7.24
CA ALA A 95 -17.52 8.31 -7.82
C ALA A 95 -16.81 7.96 -9.14
N ILE A 96 -16.20 6.77 -9.26
CA ILE A 96 -15.60 6.28 -10.51
C ILE A 96 -16.66 6.12 -11.60
N CYS A 97 -17.83 5.58 -11.28
CA CYS A 97 -18.93 5.40 -12.22
C CYS A 97 -19.51 6.75 -12.71
N GLU A 98 -19.65 7.73 -11.81
CA GLU A 98 -20.08 9.09 -12.16
C GLU A 98 -19.06 9.79 -13.04
N GLY A 99 -17.77 9.72 -12.66
CA GLY A 99 -16.67 10.28 -13.44
C GLY A 99 -16.57 9.68 -14.83
N ARG A 100 -16.74 8.35 -14.95
CA ARG A 100 -16.75 7.66 -16.24
C ARG A 100 -17.92 8.06 -17.13
N SER A 101 -19.11 8.25 -16.57
CA SER A 101 -20.30 8.69 -17.33
C SER A 101 -20.18 10.13 -17.81
N SER A 102 -19.51 10.97 -17.02
CA SER A 102 -19.27 12.39 -17.33
C SER A 102 -18.03 12.62 -18.19
N TYR A 103 -17.22 11.58 -18.41
CA TYR A 103 -15.99 11.67 -19.19
C TYR A 103 -16.33 11.88 -20.67
N ILE A 104 -16.17 13.13 -21.12
CA ILE A 104 -16.19 13.45 -22.53
C ILE A 104 -14.76 13.19 -23.05
N PRO A 105 -14.55 12.21 -23.95
CA PRO A 105 -13.23 12.02 -24.53
C PRO A 105 -12.86 13.27 -25.32
N ASN A 106 -11.70 13.87 -25.00
CA ASN A 106 -11.12 14.92 -25.82
C ASN A 106 -10.89 14.36 -27.23
N ARG A 107 -11.68 14.83 -28.19
CA ARG A 107 -11.43 14.67 -29.63
C ARG A 107 -10.54 15.80 -30.12
#